data_AF-A0A434GES1-F1
#
_entry.id   AF-A0A434GES1-F1
#
_cell.length_a   1.000
_cell.length_b   1.000
_cell.length_c   1.000
_cell.angle_alpha   90.00
_cell.angle_beta   90.00
_cell.angle_gamma   90.00
#
_symmetry.space_group_name_H-M   'P 1'
#
loop_
_entity.id
_entity.type
_entity.pdbx_description
1 polymer ?
#
loop_
_entity_poly.entity_id
_entity_poly.type
_entity_poly.pdbx_seq_one_letter_code
_entity_poly.pdbx_strand_id
1 'polypeptide(L)'
;MELRMGSPAPALKVENWLRGEPLTSLRPGKVYLVEFWATWCRPCVHAMPHLIELQEKYKDSGFEIIGVAACEKAATADEARTNVDAWLTEKFPNLNYRTAFD
;
A
#
# COMPACT_ATOMS: atom_id res chain seq x y z
N MET A 1 19.83 9.98 3.22
CA MET A 1 19.41 9.22 4.42
C MET A 1 19.33 7.77 4.01
N GLU A 2 20.04 6.88 4.70
CA GLU A 2 20.08 5.46 4.39
C GLU A 2 19.25 4.71 5.45
N LEU A 3 18.30 3.89 5.01
CA LEU A 3 17.45 3.11 5.92
C LEU A 3 18.18 1.84 6.34
N ARG A 4 18.26 1.59 7.64
CA ARG A 4 18.86 0.38 8.22
C ARG A 4 17.92 -0.21 9.27
N MET A 5 18.14 -1.47 9.62
CA MET A 5 17.45 -2.07 10.75
C MET A 5 17.71 -1.25 12.02
N GLY A 6 16.64 -0.95 12.78
CA GLY A 6 16.70 -0.11 13.97
C GLY A 6 16.65 1.40 13.70
N SER A 7 16.74 1.85 12.43
CA SER A 7 16.47 3.24 12.09
C SER A 7 15.01 3.59 12.43
N PRO A 8 14.73 4.80 12.93
CA PRO A 8 13.36 5.29 13.02
C PRO A 8 12.69 5.22 11.64
N ALA A 9 11.47 4.68 11.60
CA ALA A 9 10.70 4.65 10.37
C ALA A 9 10.45 6.10 9.89
N PRO A 10 10.78 6.42 8.63
CA PRO A 10 10.52 7.76 8.11
C PRO A 10 9.00 8.01 8.02
N ALA A 11 8.61 9.28 8.04
CA ALA A 11 7.23 9.64 7.73
C ALA A 11 6.88 9.18 6.31
N LEU A 12 5.76 8.47 6.18
CA LEU A 12 5.25 8.07 4.86
C LEU A 12 4.61 9.29 4.21
N LYS A 13 5.17 9.72 3.07
CA LYS A 13 4.62 10.75 2.21
C LYS A 13 4.27 10.07 0.89
N VAL A 14 3.07 10.33 0.40
CA VAL A 14 2.50 9.76 -0.84
C VAL A 14 1.72 10.85 -1.55
N GLU A 15 1.58 10.74 -2.87
CA GLU A 15 0.82 11.72 -3.65
C GLU A 15 -0.68 11.65 -3.33
N ASN A 16 -1.26 10.43 -3.33
CA ASN A 16 -2.69 10.24 -3.13
C ASN A 16 -3.01 8.95 -2.37
N TRP A 17 -4.17 8.95 -1.69
CA TRP A 17 -4.78 7.75 -1.11
C TRP A 17 -5.90 7.26 -2.02
N LEU A 18 -5.83 5.98 -2.41
CA LEU A 18 -6.82 5.33 -3.27
C LEU A 18 -7.83 4.52 -2.46
N ARG A 19 -7.39 3.83 -1.41
CA ARG A 19 -8.25 2.98 -0.56
C ARG A 19 -7.98 3.25 0.91
N GLY A 20 -9.06 3.28 1.69
CA GLY A 20 -9.03 3.58 3.12
C GLY A 20 -8.75 5.06 3.40
N GLU A 21 -8.82 5.42 4.68
CA GLU A 21 -8.54 6.78 5.10
C GLU A 21 -7.05 7.14 4.87
N PRO A 22 -6.70 8.41 4.72
CA PRO A 22 -5.30 8.85 4.76
C PRO A 22 -4.61 8.49 6.08
N LEU A 23 -3.37 7.99 6.00
CA LEU A 23 -2.53 7.81 7.19
C LEU A 23 -1.76 9.11 7.48
N THR A 24 -1.98 9.69 8.65
CA THR A 24 -1.33 10.95 9.06
C THR A 24 0.00 10.74 9.80
N SER A 25 0.16 9.60 10.48
CA SER A 25 1.40 9.26 11.21
C SER A 25 1.49 7.77 11.54
N LEU A 26 2.72 7.27 11.67
CA LEU A 26 3.02 5.94 12.19
C LEU A 26 3.00 5.99 13.73
N ARG A 27 2.12 5.21 14.35
CA ARG A 27 1.94 5.23 15.82
C ARG A 27 2.82 4.19 16.51
N PRO A 28 3.46 4.54 17.65
CA PRO A 28 4.12 3.55 18.50
C PRO A 28 3.16 2.45 18.96
N GLY A 29 3.66 1.24 19.16
CA GLY A 29 2.88 0.08 19.60
C GLY A 29 2.04 -0.60 18.51
N LYS A 30 2.07 -0.08 17.27
CA LYS A 30 1.56 -0.76 16.08
C LYS A 30 2.69 -1.30 15.21
N VAL A 31 2.40 -2.39 14.51
CA VAL A 31 3.27 -2.93 13.47
C VAL A 31 2.70 -2.56 12.11
N TYR A 32 3.51 -1.90 11.29
CA TYR A 32 3.14 -1.51 9.94
C TYR A 32 3.94 -2.32 8.93
N LEU A 33 3.26 -2.94 7.97
CA LEU A 33 3.89 -3.52 6.79
C LEU A 33 3.64 -2.59 5.61
N VAL A 34 4.70 -2.00 5.07
CA VAL A 34 4.63 -1.16 3.88
C VAL A 34 5.09 -1.99 2.69
N GLU A 35 4.17 -2.24 1.75
CA GLU A 35 4.45 -2.98 0.53
C GLU A 35 4.43 -2.02 -0.66
N PHE A 36 5.56 -1.89 -1.35
CA PHE A 36 5.66 -1.12 -2.59
C PHE A 36 5.44 -2.06 -3.78
N TRP A 37 4.46 -1.76 -4.60
CA TRP A 37 4.04 -2.64 -5.69
C TRP A 37 3.69 -1.86 -6.95
N ALA A 38 3.50 -2.57 -8.05
CA ALA A 38 2.99 -2.01 -9.29
C ALA A 38 2.06 -3.01 -10.00
N THR A 39 1.13 -2.52 -10.81
CA THR A 39 0.16 -3.33 -11.57
C THR A 39 0.85 -4.31 -12.53
N TRP A 40 2.03 -3.93 -13.04
CA TRP A 40 2.86 -4.76 -13.91
C TRP A 40 3.78 -5.71 -13.13
N CYS A 41 3.94 -5.54 -11.81
CA CYS A 41 4.76 -6.41 -10.96
C CYS A 41 4.02 -7.70 -10.62
N ARG A 42 4.09 -8.70 -11.52
CA ARG A 42 3.47 -10.02 -11.31
C ARG A 42 3.68 -10.65 -9.92
N PRO A 43 4.91 -10.72 -9.35
CA PRO A 43 5.08 -11.29 -8.02
C PRO A 43 4.37 -10.47 -6.94
N CYS A 44 4.36 -9.14 -7.04
CA CYS A 44 3.62 -8.27 -6.12
C CYS A 44 2.11 -8.57 -6.18
N VAL A 45 1.55 -8.66 -7.39
CA VAL A 45 0.13 -8.98 -7.60
C VAL A 45 -0.25 -10.34 -7.01
N HIS A 46 0.61 -11.36 -7.15
CA HIS A 46 0.38 -12.67 -6.53
C HIS A 46 0.50 -12.64 -5.00
N ALA A 47 1.23 -11.68 -4.42
CA ALA A 47 1.33 -11.53 -2.96
C ALA A 47 0.09 -10.86 -2.35
N MET A 48 -0.61 -10.00 -3.10
CA MET A 48 -1.75 -9.23 -2.58
C MET A 48 -2.84 -10.05 -1.89
N PRO A 49 -3.29 -11.22 -2.40
CA PRO A 49 -4.27 -12.06 -1.69
C PRO A 49 -3.77 -12.50 -0.31
N HIS A 50 -2.49 -12.85 -0.18
CA HIS A 50 -1.88 -13.21 1.09
C HIS A 50 -1.78 -12.02 2.05
N LEU A 51 -1.56 -10.81 1.50
CA LEU A 51 -1.59 -9.58 2.31
C LEU A 51 -3.02 -9.30 2.81
N ILE A 52 -4.06 -9.52 2.00
CA ILE A 52 -5.46 -9.39 2.42
C ILE A 52 -5.76 -10.36 3.59
N GLU A 53 -5.36 -11.62 3.45
CA GLU A 53 -5.49 -12.63 4.51
C GLU A 53 -4.73 -12.25 5.78
N LEU A 54 -3.51 -11.73 5.64
CA LEU A 54 -2.67 -11.31 6.75
C LEU A 54 -3.27 -10.11 7.49
N GLN A 55 -3.75 -9.10 6.75
CA GLN A 55 -4.45 -7.96 7.30
C GLN A 55 -5.67 -8.42 8.10
N GLU A 56 -6.50 -9.31 7.53
CA GLU A 56 -7.70 -9.80 8.21
C GLU A 56 -7.37 -10.54 9.50
N LYS A 57 -6.34 -11.40 9.46
CA LYS A 57 -5.91 -12.21 10.60
C LYS A 57 -5.40 -11.37 11.79
N TYR A 58 -4.75 -10.24 11.52
CA TYR A 58 -4.07 -9.45 12.56
C TYR A 58 -4.66 -8.05 12.79
N LYS A 59 -5.80 -7.71 12.17
CA LYS A 59 -6.44 -6.38 12.27
C LYS A 59 -6.68 -5.93 13.72
N ASP A 60 -7.00 -6.87 14.62
CA ASP A 60 -7.28 -6.58 16.03
C ASP A 60 -6.03 -6.66 16.93
N SER A 61 -4.86 -6.98 16.36
CA SER A 61 -3.58 -7.14 17.07
C SER A 61 -2.64 -5.94 16.91
N GLY A 62 -3.13 -4.81 16.41
CA GLY A 62 -2.30 -3.62 16.17
C GLY A 62 -1.43 -3.73 14.91
N PHE A 63 -1.77 -4.60 13.97
CA PHE A 63 -1.11 -4.74 12.68
C PHE A 63 -1.86 -3.97 11.58
N GLU A 64 -1.13 -3.33 10.67
CA GLU A 64 -1.71 -2.57 9.57
C GLU A 64 -0.82 -2.64 8.32
N ILE A 65 -1.38 -3.11 7.21
CA ILE A 65 -0.73 -3.10 5.90
C ILE A 65 -1.02 -1.77 5.18
N ILE A 66 0.00 -1.26 4.50
CA ILE A 66 -0.08 -0.11 3.61
C ILE A 66 0.53 -0.52 2.27
N GLY A 67 -0.31 -0.62 1.24
CA GLY A 67 0.15 -0.79 -0.13
C GLY A 67 0.49 0.57 -0.73
N VAL A 68 1.64 0.71 -1.38
CA VAL A 68 2.01 1.89 -2.15
C VAL A 68 2.21 1.45 -3.60
N ALA A 69 1.27 1.82 -4.46
CA ALA A 69 1.43 1.66 -5.90
C ALA A 69 2.48 2.67 -6.36
N ALA A 70 3.64 2.17 -6.77
CA ALA A 70 4.80 2.97 -7.14
C ALA A 70 5.31 2.57 -8.52
N CYS A 71 5.91 3.51 -9.23
CA CYS A 71 6.53 3.25 -10.55
C CYS A 71 5.53 2.71 -11.60
N GLU A 72 4.31 3.24 -11.59
CA GLU A 72 3.32 2.97 -12.63
C GLU A 72 3.71 3.57 -13.98
N LYS A 73 3.23 2.95 -15.05
CA LYS A 73 3.56 3.36 -16.42
C LYS A 73 2.32 3.97 -17.08
N ALA A 74 2.31 5.29 -17.23
CA ALA A 74 1.31 6.05 -17.98
C ALA A 74 1.91 7.33 -18.57
N ALA A 75 1.14 8.08 -19.36
CA ALA A 75 1.63 9.34 -19.90
C ALA A 75 1.66 10.45 -18.83
N THR A 76 0.78 10.39 -17.83
CA THR A 76 0.72 11.33 -16.71
C THR A 76 0.47 10.62 -15.37
N ALA A 77 0.79 11.30 -14.26
CA ALA A 77 0.51 10.80 -12.91
C ALA A 77 -1.01 10.59 -12.68
N ASP A 78 -1.84 11.50 -13.17
CA ASP A 78 -3.30 11.37 -13.06
C ASP A 78 -3.83 10.15 -13.83
N GLU A 79 -3.31 9.91 -15.03
CA GLU A 79 -3.68 8.72 -15.81
C GLU A 79 -3.24 7.44 -15.09
N ALA A 80 -1.99 7.39 -14.59
CA ALA A 80 -1.49 6.27 -13.82
C ALA A 80 -2.37 6.00 -12.58
N ARG A 81 -2.70 7.04 -11.82
CA ARG A 81 -3.55 6.97 -10.64
C ARG A 81 -4.94 6.41 -10.97
N THR A 82 -5.59 6.93 -12.02
CA THR A 82 -6.90 6.44 -12.47
C THR A 82 -6.84 4.99 -12.94
N ASN A 83 -5.78 4.60 -13.65
CA ASN A 83 -5.59 3.23 -14.11
C ASN A 83 -5.41 2.25 -12.93
N VAL A 84 -4.61 2.61 -11.93
CA VAL A 84 -4.44 1.82 -10.72
C VAL A 84 -5.76 1.70 -9.96
N ASP A 85 -6.49 2.80 -9.82
CA ASP A 85 -7.78 2.81 -9.11
C ASP A 85 -8.82 1.89 -9.75
N ALA A 86 -8.94 1.96 -11.07
CA ALA A 86 -9.80 1.07 -11.85
C ALA A 86 -9.35 -0.39 -11.72
N TRP A 87 -8.04 -0.65 -11.83
CA TRP A 87 -7.46 -1.98 -11.74
C TRP A 87 -7.67 -2.62 -10.36
N LEU A 88 -7.51 -1.86 -9.27
CA LEU A 88 -7.79 -2.32 -7.91
C LEU A 88 -9.25 -2.73 -7.76
N THR A 89 -10.16 -1.93 -8.31
CA THR A 89 -11.60 -2.24 -8.27
C THR A 89 -11.93 -3.53 -9.02
N GLU A 90 -11.29 -3.75 -10.18
CA GLU A 90 -11.53 -4.94 -10.99
C GLU A 90 -10.87 -6.20 -10.40
N LYS A 91 -9.60 -6.11 -10.00
CA LYS A 91 -8.79 -7.28 -9.62
C LYS A 91 -8.85 -7.61 -8.13
N PHE A 92 -9.04 -6.60 -7.29
CA PHE A 92 -9.02 -6.74 -5.82
C PHE A 92 -10.23 -6.04 -5.18
N PRO A 93 -11.47 -6.44 -5.54
CA PRO A 93 -12.68 -5.84 -4.96
C PRO A 93 -12.80 -6.05 -3.44
N ASN A 94 -12.08 -7.02 -2.88
CA ASN A 94 -12.05 -7.37 -1.47
C ASN A 94 -10.81 -6.81 -0.73
N LEU A 95 -10.06 -5.88 -1.34
CA LEU A 95 -8.91 -5.24 -0.70
C LEU A 95 -9.32 -4.60 0.63
N ASN A 96 -8.68 -5.02 1.73
CA ASN A 96 -9.05 -4.64 3.09
C ASN A 96 -7.98 -3.81 3.82
N TYR A 97 -6.96 -3.34 3.10
CA TYR A 97 -5.89 -2.50 3.63
C TYR A 97 -5.75 -1.19 2.86
N ARG A 98 -5.08 -0.21 3.49
CA ARG A 98 -4.91 1.12 2.90
C ARG A 98 -4.01 1.04 1.68
N THR A 99 -4.37 1.77 0.65
CA THR A 99 -3.57 1.83 -0.58
C THR A 99 -3.35 3.27 -1.02
N ALA A 100 -2.10 3.61 -1.26
CA ALA A 100 -1.65 4.89 -1.76
C ALA A 100 -1.06 4.76 -3.17
N PHE A 101 -0.93 5.89 -3.84
CA PHE A 101 -0.27 6.06 -5.13
C PHE A 101 0.90 7.04 -4.98
N ASP A 102 2.03 6.70 -5.60
CA ASP A 102 3.29 7.47 -5.62
C ASP A 102 4.07 7.27 -6.95
#